data_AF-A0A968J084-F1
#
_entry.id   AF-A0A968J084-F1
#
_cell.length_a   1.000
_cell.length_b   1.000
_cell.length_c   1.000
_cell.angle_alpha   90.00
_cell.angle_beta   90.00
_cell.angle_gamma   90.00
#
_symmetry.space_group_name_H-M   'P 1'
#
loop_
_entity.id
_entity.type
_entity.pdbx_description
1 polymer ?
#
loop_
_entity_poly.entity_id
_entity_poly.type
_entity_poly.pdbx_seq_one_letter_code
_entity_poly.pdbx_strand_id
1 'polypeptide(L)'
;MVGLIGCSQSNSVAVEPSALETATLSPDHSTESSLLFNDRSSASFRVLQRDILINADLWTNTPEILSAGFGFDGILGIPAPFNQVTVRAAGGTWNNVACSDGTTEGRTSAASVAGIRFAFGFGSTYGDGLPVVFSWPVLPSTVDRTDFEIELNTGEVIVPDAASITPNFDYNERNTVVLVSPDIGNRLPVSDSNARFPVQVRVVADDTPLMLVGPAGPVSAVGLSRNNTGTPYESGPFLVGAKLTQMNAIGDGGPQLFAGASSPNDATTLYGDAAQYRLRILTSGGFSPDGVQAVRPNEFERYFQLEAALDDGSILLLTETNFLYTLDGNDLRIIGLAELGQPASMSAYDDCYDEDGDNQIDIVLAGDEEAMRRIRNVIIPASGAYSPFFNPGGPGMNPTPGVRYTAPGPADVEPVTIAIDDPMVVSYPQFLN
;
A
#
# COMPACT_ATOMS: atom_id res chain seq x y z
N MET A 1 18.53 30.99 57.45
CA MET A 1 19.39 30.47 58.52
C MET A 1 20.57 29.78 57.87
N VAL A 2 21.77 30.33 58.07
CA VAL A 2 23.13 29.73 58.14
C VAL A 2 23.30 28.32 57.55
N GLY A 3 24.25 27.96 56.69
CA GLY A 3 25.58 28.49 56.38
C GLY A 3 26.49 27.31 55.99
N LEU A 4 27.47 27.56 55.11
CA LEU A 4 28.43 26.64 54.49
C LEU A 4 29.49 25.99 55.43
N ILE A 5 30.31 25.10 54.82
CA ILE A 5 31.68 24.60 55.15
C ILE A 5 31.67 23.19 55.81
N GLY A 6 32.44 22.15 55.44
CA GLY A 6 33.57 21.95 54.52
C GLY A 6 34.63 20.98 55.14
N CYS A 7 34.96 19.89 54.43
CA CYS A 7 36.18 19.03 54.45
C CYS A 7 36.60 18.20 55.71
N SER A 8 36.85 16.87 55.55
CA SER A 8 38.18 16.29 55.20
C SER A 8 38.18 14.73 55.09
N GLN A 9 38.93 14.24 54.08
CA GLN A 9 39.75 13.02 53.86
C GLN A 9 39.66 11.80 54.82
N SER A 10 39.95 10.54 54.47
CA SER A 10 40.46 9.80 53.29
C SER A 10 40.38 8.30 53.62
N ASN A 11 40.27 7.41 52.61
CA ASN A 11 41.17 6.27 52.48
C ASN A 11 40.98 5.54 51.15
N SER A 12 42.10 5.41 50.46
CA SER A 12 42.35 4.75 49.19
C SER A 12 42.44 3.22 49.34
N VAL A 13 41.88 2.48 48.39
CA VAL A 13 42.44 1.20 47.93
C VAL A 13 42.38 1.17 46.41
N ALA A 14 43.53 0.97 45.80
CA ALA A 14 43.73 0.84 44.36
C ALA A 14 43.39 -0.59 43.91
N VAL A 15 42.76 -0.71 42.74
CA VAL A 15 42.75 -1.94 41.92
C VAL A 15 43.07 -1.54 40.48
N GLU A 16 44.09 -2.18 39.93
CA GLU A 16 44.59 -1.99 38.56
C GLU A 16 43.61 -2.48 37.47
N PRO A 17 43.78 -2.04 36.20
CA PRO A 17 42.83 -2.29 35.12
C PRO A 17 43.17 -3.58 34.37
N SER A 18 42.22 -4.52 34.29
CA SER A 18 42.32 -5.69 33.40
C SER A 18 41.39 -5.55 32.20
N ALA A 19 42.02 -5.45 31.02
CA ALA A 19 41.58 -5.85 29.68
C ALA A 19 40.09 -5.71 29.31
N LEU A 20 39.81 -4.74 28.44
CA LEU A 20 38.66 -4.76 27.53
C LEU A 20 38.84 -5.94 26.55
N GLU A 21 38.04 -6.99 26.71
CA GLU A 21 37.79 -7.98 25.67
C GLU A 21 36.52 -7.58 24.91
N THR A 22 36.66 -7.42 23.60
CA THR A 22 35.60 -7.08 22.65
C THR A 22 34.70 -8.31 22.46
N ALA A 23 33.56 -8.34 23.15
CA ALA A 23 32.52 -9.32 22.93
C ALA A 23 31.68 -8.93 21.69
N THR A 24 31.93 -9.60 20.57
CA THR A 24 31.03 -9.68 19.43
C THR A 24 29.78 -10.45 19.84
N LEU A 25 28.66 -9.74 20.03
CA LEU A 25 27.35 -10.35 20.22
C LEU A 25 26.80 -10.79 18.87
N SER A 26 26.89 -12.09 18.60
CA SER A 26 26.02 -12.78 17.64
C SER A 26 24.75 -13.21 18.40
N PRO A 27 23.54 -12.83 17.97
CA PRO A 27 22.32 -13.23 18.67
C PRO A 27 22.02 -14.71 18.40
N ASP A 28 22.00 -15.50 19.48
CA ASP A 28 21.53 -16.89 19.50
C ASP A 28 19.99 -16.90 19.36
N HIS A 29 19.51 -17.35 18.20
CA HIS A 29 18.10 -17.34 17.78
C HIS A 29 17.23 -18.46 18.39
N SER A 30 17.69 -19.21 19.40
CA SER A 30 17.13 -20.54 19.66
C SER A 30 16.05 -20.66 20.77
N THR A 31 15.71 -19.62 21.55
CA THR A 31 14.85 -19.84 22.74
C THR A 31 13.59 -18.97 22.91
N GLU A 32 13.34 -17.94 22.09
CA GLU A 32 12.03 -17.24 22.06
C GLU A 32 11.11 -17.66 20.89
N SER A 33 11.59 -18.51 20.00
CA SER A 33 10.90 -18.93 18.78
C SER A 33 9.58 -19.69 19.05
N SER A 34 9.50 -20.57 20.06
CA SER A 34 8.41 -21.56 20.13
C SER A 34 7.05 -21.04 20.61
N LEU A 35 6.93 -19.78 21.05
CA LEU A 35 5.65 -19.20 21.51
C LEU A 35 5.06 -18.17 20.52
N LEU A 36 5.83 -17.78 19.50
CA LEU A 36 5.42 -16.82 18.46
C LEU A 36 4.82 -17.51 17.23
N PHE A 37 5.23 -18.75 16.93
CA PHE A 37 4.74 -19.56 15.81
C PHE A 37 3.69 -20.57 16.28
N ASN A 38 2.49 -20.09 16.61
CA ASN A 38 1.34 -20.99 16.68
C ASN A 38 0.78 -21.08 15.26
N ASP A 39 0.91 -22.22 14.57
CA ASP A 39 0.50 -22.49 13.18
C ASP A 39 -1.00 -22.29 12.89
N ARG A 40 -1.76 -21.76 13.84
CA ARG A 40 -3.16 -21.39 13.63
C ARG A 40 -3.23 -19.91 13.33
N SER A 41 -3.71 -19.61 12.12
CA SER A 41 -4.03 -18.25 11.72
C SER A 41 -4.89 -17.54 12.77
N SER A 42 -4.68 -16.24 12.94
CA SER A 42 -5.44 -15.43 13.89
C SER A 42 -6.94 -15.43 13.56
N ALA A 43 -7.79 -15.23 14.57
CA ALA A 43 -9.24 -15.16 14.34
C ALA A 43 -9.64 -13.95 13.49
N SER A 44 -8.87 -12.85 13.58
CA SER A 44 -9.02 -11.67 12.75
C SER A 44 -8.71 -11.96 11.29
N PHE A 45 -7.61 -12.66 10.99
CA PHE A 45 -7.28 -13.02 9.60
C PHE A 45 -8.35 -13.88 8.93
N ARG A 46 -8.97 -14.82 9.66
CA ARG A 46 -10.10 -15.61 9.13
C ARG A 46 -11.32 -14.79 8.73
N VAL A 47 -11.44 -13.54 9.20
CA VAL A 47 -12.49 -12.62 8.73
C VAL A 47 -12.18 -12.13 7.31
N LEU A 48 -10.91 -11.87 7.00
CA LEU A 48 -10.45 -11.50 5.65
C LEU A 48 -10.59 -12.66 4.66
N GLN A 49 -10.37 -13.90 5.10
CA GLN A 49 -10.51 -15.11 4.27
C GLN A 49 -11.96 -15.49 3.92
N ARG A 50 -12.94 -14.61 4.16
CA ARG A 50 -14.33 -14.87 3.76
C ARG A 50 -14.52 -14.53 2.29
N ASP A 51 -15.04 -15.50 1.55
CA ASP A 51 -15.35 -15.37 0.13
C ASP A 51 -16.56 -14.47 -0.13
N ILE A 52 -16.34 -13.18 0.00
CA ILE A 52 -17.32 -12.13 -0.25
C ILE A 52 -16.66 -11.14 -1.21
N LEU A 53 -17.12 -11.12 -2.44
CA LEU A 53 -16.81 -10.08 -3.42
C LEU A 53 -18.13 -9.43 -3.81
N ILE A 54 -18.17 -8.10 -3.87
CA ILE A 54 -19.36 -7.35 -4.21
C ILE A 54 -18.92 -6.28 -5.21
N ASN A 55 -19.29 -6.44 -6.48
CA ASN A 55 -18.84 -5.56 -7.57
C ASN A 55 -17.31 -5.35 -7.63
N ALA A 56 -16.55 -6.40 -7.35
CA ALA A 56 -15.10 -6.34 -7.39
C ALA A 56 -14.55 -6.11 -8.80
N ASP A 57 -13.58 -5.21 -8.93
CA ASP A 57 -13.08 -4.74 -10.21
C ASP A 57 -12.27 -5.82 -10.98
N LEU A 58 -12.64 -6.02 -12.25
CA LEU A 58 -11.79 -6.63 -13.26
C LEU A 58 -11.05 -5.51 -14.00
N TRP A 59 -9.73 -5.65 -14.11
CA TRP A 59 -8.84 -4.68 -14.75
C TRP A 59 -8.47 -5.07 -16.17
N THR A 60 -8.49 -6.38 -16.48
CA THR A 60 -8.25 -6.88 -17.83
C THR A 60 -9.22 -8.03 -18.17
N ASN A 61 -9.28 -8.41 -19.45
CA ASN A 61 -10.20 -9.47 -19.92
C ASN A 61 -9.74 -10.90 -19.56
N THR A 62 -8.53 -11.06 -19.03
CA THR A 62 -7.94 -12.35 -18.69
C THR A 62 -7.16 -12.26 -17.38
N PRO A 63 -7.10 -13.33 -16.59
CA PRO A 63 -6.35 -13.29 -15.33
C PRO A 63 -4.85 -13.15 -15.59
N GLU A 64 -4.21 -12.18 -14.94
CA GLU A 64 -2.77 -11.95 -14.99
C GLU A 64 -2.27 -11.25 -13.71
N ILE A 65 -0.95 -11.22 -13.53
CA ILE A 65 -0.27 -10.42 -12.51
C ILE A 65 0.16 -9.10 -13.16
N LEU A 66 -0.44 -8.00 -12.71
CA LEU A 66 -0.17 -6.64 -13.18
C LEU A 66 1.12 -6.06 -12.58
N SER A 67 1.42 -6.37 -11.33
CA SER A 67 2.73 -6.08 -10.70
C SER A 67 3.02 -7.08 -9.57
N ALA A 68 4.30 -7.27 -9.25
CA ALA A 68 4.74 -8.10 -8.13
C ALA A 68 6.09 -7.61 -7.58
N GLY A 69 6.25 -6.29 -7.48
CA GLY A 69 7.52 -5.65 -7.14
C GLY A 69 7.77 -5.62 -5.64
N PHE A 70 9.04 -5.65 -5.24
CA PHE A 70 9.43 -5.40 -3.85
C PHE A 70 8.93 -4.01 -3.42
N GLY A 71 8.17 -3.95 -2.33
CA GLY A 71 7.61 -2.70 -1.81
C GLY A 71 8.60 -1.97 -0.92
N PHE A 72 9.11 -2.66 0.10
CA PHE A 72 10.03 -2.09 1.11
C PHE A 72 10.61 -3.14 2.07
N ASP A 73 11.79 -2.82 2.62
CA ASP A 73 12.63 -3.63 3.51
C ASP A 73 12.29 -3.40 5.00
N GLY A 74 12.05 -4.50 5.74
CA GLY A 74 12.37 -4.62 7.17
C GLY A 74 11.49 -3.88 8.18
N ILE A 75 10.40 -3.22 7.76
CA ILE A 75 9.56 -2.39 8.64
C ILE A 75 8.23 -3.05 9.06
N LEU A 76 7.96 -4.28 8.61
CA LEU A 76 6.81 -5.06 9.09
C LEU A 76 7.22 -5.92 10.29
N GLY A 77 6.42 -5.95 11.33
CA GLY A 77 6.68 -6.83 12.46
C GLY A 77 7.80 -6.34 13.39
N ILE A 78 7.83 -5.04 13.70
CA ILE A 78 8.78 -4.48 14.65
C ILE A 78 8.43 -4.97 16.07
N PRO A 79 9.37 -5.60 16.81
CA PRO A 79 9.13 -6.07 18.18
C PRO A 79 8.82 -4.94 19.16
N ALA A 80 8.16 -5.29 20.27
CA ALA A 80 7.87 -4.34 21.34
C ALA A 80 9.17 -3.86 22.04
N PRO A 81 9.22 -2.61 22.51
CA PRO A 81 8.18 -1.58 22.40
C PRO A 81 8.11 -1.00 20.98
N PHE A 82 6.90 -0.82 20.45
CA PHE A 82 6.69 -0.18 19.14
C PHE A 82 6.69 1.34 19.31
N ASN A 83 7.78 2.01 18.94
CA ASN A 83 7.95 3.46 19.10
C ASN A 83 9.00 4.02 18.12
N GLN A 84 9.21 5.34 18.15
CA GLN A 84 10.19 6.04 17.31
C GLN A 84 11.58 5.40 17.29
N VAL A 85 12.09 4.95 18.44
CA VAL A 85 13.45 4.40 18.54
C VAL A 85 13.54 3.07 17.81
N THR A 86 12.60 2.16 18.05
CA THR A 86 12.60 0.83 17.43
C THR A 86 12.25 0.89 15.94
N VAL A 87 11.33 1.78 15.54
CA VAL A 87 11.01 2.05 14.13
C VAL A 87 12.22 2.56 13.36
N ARG A 88 12.92 3.57 13.89
CA ARG A 88 14.12 4.10 13.23
C ARG A 88 15.28 3.12 13.23
N ALA A 89 15.39 2.26 14.24
CA ALA A 89 16.39 1.20 14.27
C ALA A 89 16.16 0.15 13.16
N ALA A 90 14.91 -0.14 12.81
CA ALA A 90 14.56 -0.93 11.62
C ALA A 90 14.72 -0.14 10.30
N GLY A 91 15.06 1.14 10.37
CA GLY A 91 15.17 2.09 9.26
C GLY A 91 13.83 2.53 8.67
N GLY A 92 12.73 2.37 9.41
CA GLY A 92 11.48 3.04 9.12
C GLY A 92 11.54 4.53 9.48
N THR A 93 10.64 5.30 8.89
CA THR A 93 10.48 6.73 9.21
C THR A 93 9.57 6.93 10.41
N TRP A 94 9.83 7.99 11.18
CA TRP A 94 8.94 8.48 12.23
C TRP A 94 8.76 9.99 12.12
N ASN A 95 7.59 10.40 11.62
CA ASN A 95 7.17 11.79 11.46
C ASN A 95 6.80 12.44 12.80
N ASN A 96 7.12 13.72 12.91
CA ASN A 96 6.84 14.57 14.06
C ASN A 96 5.48 15.27 13.86
N VAL A 97 4.41 14.49 13.79
CA VAL A 97 3.03 14.99 13.73
C VAL A 97 2.41 15.08 15.13
N ALA A 98 1.44 15.96 15.31
CA ALA A 98 0.73 16.18 16.58
C ALA A 98 -0.75 15.81 16.43
N CYS A 99 -1.04 14.51 16.31
CA CYS A 99 -2.40 13.99 16.17
C CYS A 99 -3.12 13.95 17.52
N SER A 100 -4.37 14.40 17.51
CA SER A 100 -5.16 14.68 18.74
C SER A 100 -5.65 13.42 19.48
N ASP A 101 -5.55 12.27 18.84
CA ASP A 101 -6.02 10.95 19.26
C ASP A 101 -4.89 9.98 19.65
N GLY A 102 -3.63 10.39 19.49
CA GLY A 102 -2.46 9.59 19.85
C GLY A 102 -2.16 8.46 18.86
N THR A 103 -2.75 8.49 17.67
CA THR A 103 -2.53 7.45 16.66
C THR A 103 -1.16 7.57 15.98
N THR A 104 -0.80 6.56 15.18
CA THR A 104 0.54 6.42 14.57
C THR A 104 0.55 6.42 13.05
N GLU A 105 -0.60 6.46 12.38
CA GLU A 105 -0.71 6.34 10.92
C GLU A 105 0.04 7.49 10.22
N GLY A 106 -0.15 8.74 10.67
CA GLY A 106 0.65 9.88 10.19
C GLY A 106 2.11 9.89 10.68
N ARG A 107 2.51 8.99 11.58
CA ARG A 107 3.87 8.91 12.14
C ARG A 107 4.76 7.92 11.39
N THR A 108 4.26 6.75 11.05
CA THR A 108 5.07 5.69 10.44
C THR A 108 4.21 4.73 9.64
N SER A 109 4.76 4.23 8.54
CA SER A 109 4.20 3.11 7.79
C SER A 109 4.71 1.74 8.27
N ALA A 110 5.49 1.70 9.35
CA ALA A 110 5.92 0.46 9.98
C ALA A 110 4.76 -0.23 10.72
N ALA A 111 4.83 -1.56 10.86
CA ALA A 111 3.85 -2.34 11.60
C ALA A 111 4.51 -3.11 12.76
N SER A 112 3.79 -3.30 13.87
CA SER A 112 4.26 -4.14 14.98
C SER A 112 4.06 -5.63 14.69
N VAL A 113 4.76 -6.52 15.41
CA VAL A 113 4.53 -7.99 15.32
C VAL A 113 3.08 -8.34 15.59
N ALA A 114 2.44 -7.66 16.56
CA ALA A 114 1.04 -7.87 16.88
C ALA A 114 0.11 -7.46 15.72
N GLY A 115 0.42 -6.35 15.05
CA GLY A 115 -0.31 -5.88 13.86
C GLY A 115 -0.21 -6.87 12.70
N ILE A 116 1.01 -7.35 12.39
CA ILE A 116 1.22 -8.37 11.35
C ILE A 116 0.44 -9.65 11.68
N ARG A 117 0.51 -10.16 12.91
CA ARG A 117 -0.27 -11.33 13.31
C ARG A 117 -1.79 -11.12 13.20
N PHE A 118 -2.27 -9.93 13.52
CA PHE A 118 -3.67 -9.57 13.40
C PHE A 118 -4.13 -9.62 11.94
N ALA A 119 -3.34 -9.05 11.03
CA ALA A 119 -3.70 -8.80 9.64
C ALA A 119 -3.33 -9.95 8.66
N PHE A 120 -2.29 -10.72 8.97
CA PHE A 120 -1.74 -11.78 8.11
C PHE A 120 -1.86 -13.18 8.71
N GLY A 121 -2.42 -13.29 9.91
CA GLY A 121 -2.61 -14.57 10.60
C GLY A 121 -1.37 -15.10 11.33
N PHE A 122 -0.18 -14.80 10.80
CA PHE A 122 1.13 -15.20 11.32
C PHE A 122 1.95 -13.99 11.75
N GLY A 123 2.83 -14.15 12.72
CA GLY A 123 3.82 -13.11 13.04
C GLY A 123 5.02 -13.25 12.11
N SER A 124 5.51 -12.15 11.57
CA SER A 124 6.87 -12.03 11.04
C SER A 124 7.58 -10.91 11.79
N THR A 125 8.91 -10.96 11.85
CA THR A 125 9.73 -9.95 12.53
C THR A 125 10.69 -9.32 11.54
N TYR A 126 10.70 -7.99 11.46
CA TYR A 126 11.48 -7.25 10.45
C TYR A 126 11.21 -7.76 9.03
N GLY A 127 9.94 -8.06 8.77
CA GLY A 127 9.46 -8.49 7.47
C GLY A 127 9.50 -7.37 6.45
N ASP A 128 9.78 -7.79 5.23
CA ASP A 128 9.63 -7.02 4.00
C ASP A 128 8.18 -7.05 3.53
N GLY A 129 7.79 -6.05 2.75
CA GLY A 129 6.51 -6.04 2.04
C GLY A 129 6.70 -6.22 0.53
N LEU A 130 5.96 -7.13 -0.09
CA LEU A 130 5.87 -7.31 -1.54
C LEU A 130 4.39 -7.41 -1.96
N PRO A 131 3.79 -6.35 -2.53
CA PRO A 131 2.46 -6.42 -3.12
C PRO A 131 2.46 -7.16 -4.46
N VAL A 132 1.57 -8.14 -4.60
CA VAL A 132 1.24 -8.83 -5.84
C VAL A 132 -0.15 -8.37 -6.28
N VAL A 133 -0.22 -7.66 -7.39
CA VAL A 133 -1.44 -7.05 -7.91
C VAL A 133 -1.93 -7.88 -9.10
N PHE A 134 -3.16 -8.37 -9.01
CA PHE A 134 -3.82 -9.20 -10.00
C PHE A 134 -4.85 -8.41 -10.80
N SER A 135 -5.04 -8.77 -12.07
CA SER A 135 -6.06 -8.13 -12.89
C SER A 135 -7.49 -8.48 -12.47
N TRP A 136 -7.67 -9.65 -11.83
CA TRP A 136 -8.94 -10.13 -11.31
C TRP A 136 -8.85 -10.29 -9.80
N PRO A 137 -9.94 -10.08 -9.04
CA PRO A 137 -9.91 -10.17 -7.58
C PRO A 137 -9.63 -11.61 -7.14
N VAL A 138 -8.84 -11.78 -6.09
CA VAL A 138 -8.56 -13.10 -5.51
C VAL A 138 -9.80 -13.63 -4.78
N LEU A 139 -9.97 -14.95 -4.75
CA LEU A 139 -10.91 -15.61 -3.86
C LEU A 139 -10.26 -15.71 -2.46
N PRO A 140 -10.72 -14.93 -1.46
CA PRO A 140 -9.96 -14.72 -0.22
C PRO A 140 -9.65 -15.98 0.58
N SER A 141 -10.53 -16.99 0.56
CA SER A 141 -10.30 -18.25 1.28
C SER A 141 -9.16 -19.09 0.69
N THR A 142 -8.72 -18.77 -0.52
CA THR A 142 -7.66 -19.47 -1.26
C THR A 142 -6.32 -18.75 -1.20
N VAL A 143 -6.22 -17.63 -0.49
CA VAL A 143 -4.94 -16.93 -0.31
C VAL A 143 -4.17 -17.61 0.82
N ASP A 144 -3.08 -18.29 0.46
CA ASP A 144 -2.07 -18.81 1.38
C ASP A 144 -0.65 -18.37 0.95
N ARG A 145 0.31 -18.47 1.86
CA ARG A 145 1.72 -18.16 1.55
C ARG A 145 2.34 -19.20 0.62
N THR A 146 1.86 -20.45 0.65
CA THR A 146 2.40 -21.55 -0.17
C THR A 146 2.02 -21.46 -1.64
N ASP A 147 1.06 -20.60 -1.99
CA ASP A 147 0.72 -20.28 -3.37
C ASP A 147 1.82 -19.53 -4.11
N PHE A 148 2.80 -18.94 -3.39
CA PHE A 148 3.77 -18.02 -3.97
C PHE A 148 5.21 -18.52 -3.84
N GLU A 149 5.94 -18.45 -4.96
CA GLU A 149 7.39 -18.53 -5.00
C GLU A 149 7.99 -17.20 -5.46
N ILE A 150 8.99 -16.72 -4.73
CA ILE A 150 9.73 -15.50 -5.04
C ILE A 150 11.16 -15.91 -5.42
N GLU A 151 11.52 -15.71 -6.69
CA GLU A 151 12.90 -15.86 -7.16
C GLU A 151 13.64 -14.55 -6.99
N LEU A 152 14.82 -14.63 -6.38
CA LEU A 152 15.70 -13.50 -6.11
C LEU A 152 16.81 -13.39 -7.16
N ASN A 153 17.40 -12.20 -7.28
CA ASN A 153 18.56 -11.96 -8.15
C ASN A 153 19.79 -12.83 -7.84
N THR A 154 19.82 -13.45 -6.65
CA THR A 154 20.84 -14.42 -6.23
C THR A 154 20.60 -15.83 -6.78
N GLY A 155 19.44 -16.10 -7.39
CA GLY A 155 18.99 -17.42 -7.82
C GLY A 155 18.31 -18.23 -6.72
N GLU A 156 18.19 -17.69 -5.50
CA GLU A 156 17.39 -18.27 -4.43
C GLU A 156 15.90 -18.18 -4.76
N VAL A 157 15.14 -19.22 -4.39
CA VAL A 157 13.68 -19.23 -4.43
C VAL A 157 13.17 -19.37 -3.00
N ILE A 158 12.34 -18.43 -2.56
CA ILE A 158 11.76 -18.42 -1.23
C ILE A 158 10.24 -18.50 -1.27
N VAL A 159 9.66 -19.06 -0.21
CA VAL A 159 8.22 -19.01 0.09
C VAL A 159 8.04 -17.99 1.22
N PRO A 160 7.12 -17.02 1.10
CA PRO A 160 6.95 -16.00 2.13
C PRO A 160 6.46 -16.59 3.47
N ASP A 161 6.63 -15.82 4.54
CA ASP A 161 6.16 -16.17 5.89
C ASP A 161 4.63 -16.03 5.99
N ALA A 162 4.07 -15.06 5.26
CA ALA A 162 2.64 -14.79 5.26
C ALA A 162 2.17 -14.13 3.96
N ALA A 163 0.87 -14.27 3.68
CA ALA A 163 0.16 -13.62 2.58
C ALA A 163 -1.21 -13.13 3.08
N SER A 164 -1.64 -11.95 2.66
CA SER A 164 -2.97 -11.40 3.02
C SER A 164 -3.48 -10.40 1.99
N ILE A 165 -4.79 -10.24 1.91
CA ILE A 165 -5.46 -9.23 1.06
C ILE A 165 -5.44 -7.82 1.64
N THR A 166 -5.06 -7.64 2.91
CA THR A 166 -5.01 -6.31 3.54
C THR A 166 -3.76 -5.55 3.09
N PRO A 167 -3.84 -4.22 2.89
CA PRO A 167 -4.97 -3.32 3.15
C PRO A 167 -6.14 -3.35 2.16
N ASN A 168 -6.05 -4.01 1.01
CA ASN A 168 -7.07 -4.09 -0.04
C ASN A 168 -8.27 -5.03 0.29
N PHE A 169 -8.93 -4.78 1.43
CA PHE A 169 -9.94 -5.67 2.02
C PHE A 169 -11.40 -5.35 1.63
N ASP A 170 -11.64 -4.23 0.97
CA ASP A 170 -12.98 -3.81 0.58
C ASP A 170 -13.62 -4.80 -0.39
N TYR A 171 -14.95 -4.92 -0.34
CA TYR A 171 -15.61 -6.01 -1.06
C TYR A 171 -15.61 -5.82 -2.57
N ASN A 172 -15.51 -4.57 -3.06
CA ASN A 172 -15.38 -4.24 -4.47
C ASN A 172 -13.92 -4.15 -4.95
N GLU A 173 -12.98 -4.67 -4.17
CA GLU A 173 -11.56 -4.71 -4.47
C GLU A 173 -11.01 -6.15 -4.41
N ARG A 174 -9.90 -6.36 -3.71
CA ARG A 174 -9.16 -7.62 -3.48
C ARG A 174 -8.34 -8.07 -4.67
N ASN A 175 -7.82 -7.10 -5.40
CA ASN A 175 -6.88 -7.33 -6.48
C ASN A 175 -5.45 -7.51 -5.96
N THR A 176 -5.17 -7.16 -4.70
CA THR A 176 -3.81 -7.17 -4.16
C THR A 176 -3.64 -8.15 -3.02
N VAL A 177 -2.58 -8.96 -3.11
CA VAL A 177 -2.08 -9.77 -2.01
C VAL A 177 -0.72 -9.24 -1.59
N VAL A 178 -0.55 -8.91 -0.31
CA VAL A 178 0.75 -8.54 0.25
C VAL A 178 1.44 -9.78 0.79
N LEU A 179 2.67 -10.02 0.33
CA LEU A 179 3.56 -11.06 0.86
C LEU A 179 4.50 -10.44 1.90
N VAL A 180 4.75 -11.18 2.98
CA VAL A 180 5.62 -10.74 4.08
C VAL A 180 6.64 -11.83 4.42
N SER A 181 7.92 -11.45 4.48
CA SER A 181 9.03 -12.28 4.96
C SER A 181 10.27 -11.39 5.16
N PRO A 182 11.20 -11.63 6.11
CA PRO A 182 12.40 -10.80 6.29
C PRO A 182 13.44 -10.92 5.17
N ASP A 183 13.19 -11.79 4.19
CA ASP A 183 14.19 -12.28 3.26
C ASP A 183 13.86 -11.97 1.78
N ILE A 184 12.96 -11.01 1.52
CA ILE A 184 12.55 -10.69 0.14
C ILE A 184 13.60 -9.81 -0.56
N GLY A 185 14.20 -8.86 0.16
CA GLY A 185 15.18 -7.96 -0.41
C GLY A 185 15.98 -7.16 0.60
N ASN A 186 16.68 -6.13 0.12
CA ASN A 186 17.36 -5.16 0.98
C ASN A 186 17.43 -3.77 0.34
N ARG A 187 17.84 -2.79 1.13
CA ARG A 187 18.00 -1.37 0.72
C ARG A 187 19.19 -1.08 -0.19
N LEU A 188 20.02 -2.06 -0.55
CA LEU A 188 21.24 -1.79 -1.31
C LEU A 188 20.92 -1.46 -2.79
N PRO A 189 21.74 -0.65 -3.47
CA PRO A 189 21.47 -0.28 -4.86
C PRO A 189 21.71 -1.50 -5.75
N VAL A 190 21.05 -1.62 -6.90
CA VAL A 190 21.21 -2.82 -7.74
C VAL A 190 22.65 -3.00 -8.25
N SER A 191 23.45 -1.93 -8.21
CA SER A 191 24.87 -1.94 -8.53
C SER A 191 25.77 -2.49 -7.41
N ASP A 192 25.26 -2.65 -6.18
CA ASP A 192 25.98 -3.29 -5.08
C ASP A 192 25.94 -4.81 -5.24
N SER A 193 27.09 -5.47 -5.09
CA SER A 193 27.21 -6.92 -5.22
C SER A 193 26.43 -7.71 -4.18
N ASN A 194 26.04 -7.07 -3.07
CA ASN A 194 25.25 -7.68 -1.99
C ASN A 194 23.77 -7.29 -2.08
N ALA A 195 23.36 -6.57 -3.12
CA ALA A 195 21.95 -6.26 -3.33
C ALA A 195 21.14 -7.54 -3.49
N ARG A 196 20.02 -7.59 -2.79
CA ARG A 196 19.07 -8.69 -2.83
C ARG A 196 17.69 -8.12 -3.17
N PHE A 197 17.04 -8.68 -4.17
CA PHE A 197 15.70 -8.25 -4.58
C PHE A 197 15.01 -9.33 -5.44
N PRO A 198 13.67 -9.36 -5.47
CA PRO A 198 12.94 -10.28 -6.31
C PRO A 198 13.12 -9.94 -7.79
N VAL A 199 13.37 -10.97 -8.60
CA VAL A 199 13.42 -10.89 -10.07
C VAL A 199 12.22 -11.56 -10.72
N GLN A 200 11.55 -12.47 -10.02
CA GLN A 200 10.30 -13.06 -10.47
C GLN A 200 9.42 -13.50 -9.30
N VAL A 201 8.12 -13.32 -9.43
CA VAL A 201 7.11 -13.96 -8.57
C VAL A 201 6.29 -14.93 -9.41
N ARG A 202 6.02 -16.12 -8.87
CA ARG A 202 5.21 -17.16 -9.50
C ARG A 202 4.09 -17.59 -8.56
N VAL A 203 2.92 -17.85 -9.13
CA VAL A 203 1.86 -18.60 -8.46
C VAL A 203 2.04 -20.08 -8.78
N VAL A 204 2.22 -20.90 -7.75
CA VAL A 204 2.54 -22.33 -7.87
C VAL A 204 1.39 -23.20 -7.39
N ALA A 205 1.41 -24.47 -7.77
CA ALA A 205 0.40 -25.43 -7.33
C ALA A 205 0.72 -25.95 -5.92
N ASP A 206 -0.29 -26.01 -5.08
CA ASP A 206 -0.27 -26.71 -3.79
C ASP A 206 -1.61 -27.45 -3.54
N ASP A 207 -1.91 -27.81 -2.29
CA ASP A 207 -3.15 -28.49 -1.91
C ASP A 207 -4.40 -27.57 -1.92
N THR A 208 -4.20 -26.25 -1.92
CA THR A 208 -5.23 -25.21 -1.83
C THR A 208 -4.92 -24.06 -2.81
N PRO A 209 -4.94 -24.33 -4.13
CA PRO A 209 -4.40 -23.40 -5.11
C PRO A 209 -5.13 -22.06 -5.08
N LEU A 210 -4.37 -20.97 -5.18
CA LEU A 210 -4.89 -19.62 -5.35
C LEU A 210 -5.87 -19.55 -6.53
N MET A 211 -7.05 -18.99 -6.27
CA MET A 211 -8.10 -18.76 -7.25
C MET A 211 -8.33 -17.25 -7.41
N LEU A 212 -8.53 -16.81 -8.65
CA LEU A 212 -9.08 -15.50 -8.97
C LEU A 212 -10.55 -15.65 -9.37
N VAL A 213 -11.37 -14.63 -9.20
CA VAL A 213 -12.79 -14.68 -9.60
C VAL A 213 -12.99 -13.90 -10.90
N GLY A 214 -13.39 -14.61 -11.95
CA GLY A 214 -13.73 -14.02 -13.24
C GLY A 214 -15.24 -14.02 -13.51
N PRO A 215 -15.67 -13.55 -14.71
CA PRO A 215 -17.08 -13.50 -15.08
C PRO A 215 -17.82 -14.84 -15.03
N ALA A 216 -17.09 -15.95 -15.24
CA ALA A 216 -17.63 -17.31 -15.20
C ALA A 216 -17.48 -18.01 -13.83
N GLY A 217 -16.98 -17.30 -12.81
CA GLY A 217 -16.66 -17.84 -11.49
C GLY A 217 -15.14 -18.02 -11.26
N PRO A 218 -14.76 -18.74 -10.19
CA PRO A 218 -13.35 -18.93 -9.83
C PRO A 218 -12.51 -19.63 -10.92
N VAL A 219 -11.30 -19.12 -11.15
CA VAL A 219 -10.28 -19.64 -12.08
C VAL A 219 -8.95 -19.73 -11.34
N SER A 220 -8.19 -20.82 -11.56
CA SER A 220 -6.89 -21.00 -10.89
C SER A 220 -5.85 -20.00 -11.41
N ALA A 221 -5.09 -19.41 -10.48
CA ALA A 221 -3.96 -18.53 -10.76
C ALA A 221 -2.65 -19.29 -11.00
N VAL A 222 -2.62 -20.61 -10.80
CA VAL A 222 -1.42 -21.45 -10.94
C VAL A 222 -0.80 -21.26 -12.33
N GLY A 223 0.50 -20.98 -12.35
CA GLY A 223 1.28 -20.75 -13.57
C GLY A 223 1.34 -19.29 -14.00
N LEU A 224 0.58 -18.38 -13.37
CA LEU A 224 0.82 -16.94 -13.52
C LEU A 224 2.19 -16.58 -12.95
N SER A 225 2.90 -15.67 -13.62
CA SER A 225 4.18 -15.16 -13.15
C SER A 225 4.42 -13.73 -13.62
N ARG A 226 5.24 -13.00 -12.88
CA ARG A 226 5.64 -11.62 -13.20
C ARG A 226 7.12 -11.44 -12.96
N ASN A 227 7.82 -10.93 -13.98
CA ASN A 227 9.21 -10.53 -13.86
C ASN A 227 9.30 -9.13 -13.26
N ASN A 228 10.33 -8.93 -12.44
CA ASN A 228 10.68 -7.66 -11.82
C ASN A 228 12.03 -7.20 -12.33
N THR A 229 12.17 -5.91 -12.60
CA THR A 229 13.37 -5.33 -13.21
C THR A 229 14.08 -4.31 -12.33
N GLY A 230 13.62 -4.10 -11.09
CA GLY A 230 14.17 -3.08 -10.21
C GLY A 230 13.75 -3.26 -8.76
N THR A 231 14.12 -2.28 -7.94
CA THR A 231 13.83 -2.24 -6.51
C THR A 231 13.14 -0.93 -6.16
N PRO A 232 12.36 -0.89 -5.07
CA PRO A 232 11.67 0.33 -4.64
C PRO A 232 12.65 1.40 -4.18
N TYR A 233 13.94 1.07 -4.07
CA TYR A 233 15.02 1.97 -3.69
C TYR A 233 15.67 2.67 -4.90
N GLU A 234 15.27 2.34 -6.13
CA GLU A 234 15.70 2.99 -7.36
C GLU A 234 14.57 3.73 -8.07
N SER A 235 13.37 3.13 -8.08
CA SER A 235 12.16 3.75 -8.59
C SER A 235 10.99 3.30 -7.73
N GLY A 236 10.17 4.26 -7.29
CA GLY A 236 9.00 4.01 -6.47
C GLY A 236 7.84 3.40 -7.24
N PRO A 237 6.61 3.53 -6.71
CA PRO A 237 5.46 2.87 -7.28
C PRO A 237 4.92 3.60 -8.51
N PHE A 238 4.12 2.88 -9.29
CA PHE A 238 3.58 3.32 -10.58
C PHE A 238 2.14 2.80 -10.75
N LEU A 239 1.42 3.28 -11.76
CA LEU A 239 0.07 2.86 -12.10
C LEU A 239 0.11 1.53 -12.87
N VAL A 240 -0.90 0.69 -12.64
CA VAL A 240 -1.06 -0.59 -13.34
C VAL A 240 -2.45 -0.80 -13.92
N GLY A 241 -3.33 0.19 -13.73
CA GLY A 241 -4.67 0.21 -14.32
C GLY A 241 -5.38 1.53 -14.06
N ALA A 242 -6.21 1.95 -15.01
CA ALA A 242 -7.18 3.03 -14.82
C ALA A 242 -8.50 2.67 -15.49
N LYS A 243 -9.62 2.82 -14.77
CA LYS A 243 -10.94 2.44 -15.25
C LYS A 243 -11.99 3.50 -14.89
N LEU A 244 -12.74 3.96 -15.89
CA LEU A 244 -13.79 4.96 -15.76
C LEU A 244 -15.17 4.30 -15.81
N THR A 245 -15.93 4.40 -14.73
CA THR A 245 -17.31 3.88 -14.59
C THR A 245 -18.27 5.00 -14.20
N GLN A 246 -19.58 4.73 -14.32
CA GLN A 246 -20.56 5.47 -13.52
C GLN A 246 -20.28 5.26 -12.03
N MET A 247 -20.59 6.24 -11.19
CA MET A 247 -20.36 6.10 -9.75
C MET A 247 -21.28 5.02 -9.15
N ASN A 248 -20.70 4.11 -8.38
CA ASN A 248 -21.41 3.08 -7.65
C ASN A 248 -20.64 2.71 -6.38
N ALA A 249 -21.25 2.93 -5.22
CA ALA A 249 -20.62 2.64 -3.93
C ALA A 249 -20.90 1.22 -3.40
N ILE A 250 -21.60 0.39 -4.17
CA ILE A 250 -21.93 -0.97 -3.74
C ILE A 250 -20.66 -1.81 -3.67
N GLY A 251 -20.34 -2.27 -2.47
CA GLY A 251 -19.16 -3.08 -2.18
C GLY A 251 -17.98 -2.27 -1.63
N ASP A 252 -18.07 -0.93 -1.60
CA ASP A 252 -17.16 -0.11 -0.80
C ASP A 252 -17.38 -0.42 0.69
N GLY A 253 -16.28 -0.53 1.42
CA GLY A 253 -16.22 -1.00 2.78
C GLY A 253 -16.00 -2.51 2.90
N GLY A 254 -15.09 -2.90 3.78
CA GLY A 254 -14.79 -4.30 4.08
C GLY A 254 -15.38 -4.81 5.41
N PRO A 255 -14.81 -5.90 5.94
CA PRO A 255 -15.22 -6.40 7.24
C PRO A 255 -15.01 -5.35 8.35
N GLN A 256 -16.03 -5.16 9.20
CA GLN A 256 -16.03 -4.13 10.27
C GLN A 256 -14.79 -4.15 11.18
N LEU A 257 -14.15 -5.31 11.34
CA LEU A 257 -12.93 -5.45 12.15
C LEU A 257 -11.71 -4.72 11.56
N PHE A 258 -11.73 -4.45 10.25
CA PHE A 258 -10.64 -3.83 9.49
C PHE A 258 -11.00 -2.42 8.97
N ALA A 259 -12.26 -2.18 8.61
CA ALA A 259 -12.74 -0.91 8.06
C ALA A 259 -12.49 0.33 8.97
N GLY A 260 -12.31 0.11 10.28
CA GLY A 260 -11.69 1.10 11.17
C GLY A 260 -12.33 2.50 11.18
N ALA A 261 -11.47 3.52 11.27
CA ALA A 261 -11.83 4.94 11.22
C ALA A 261 -11.73 5.54 9.80
N SER A 262 -11.18 4.80 8.84
CA SER A 262 -11.02 5.24 7.45
C SER A 262 -12.30 5.04 6.62
N SER A 263 -13.17 4.07 6.91
CA SER A 263 -14.45 3.90 6.18
C SER A 263 -15.65 4.54 6.90
N PRO A 264 -16.71 5.02 6.19
CA PRO A 264 -16.85 5.04 4.74
C PRO A 264 -16.05 6.19 4.10
N ASN A 265 -15.42 5.89 2.97
CA ASN A 265 -14.50 6.73 2.22
C ASN A 265 -14.82 6.77 0.71
N ASP A 266 -15.96 6.22 0.32
CA ASP A 266 -16.42 6.22 -1.06
C ASP A 266 -16.79 7.63 -1.56
N ALA A 267 -16.79 7.82 -2.87
CA ALA A 267 -17.04 9.12 -3.49
C ALA A 267 -18.43 9.69 -3.16
N THR A 268 -19.46 8.86 -2.96
CA THR A 268 -20.81 9.34 -2.63
C THR A 268 -20.90 9.83 -1.18
N THR A 269 -20.15 9.20 -0.28
CA THR A 269 -19.99 9.67 1.11
C THR A 269 -19.28 11.03 1.15
N LEU A 270 -18.21 11.22 0.36
CA LEU A 270 -17.43 12.46 0.36
C LEU A 270 -18.13 13.61 -0.37
N TYR A 271 -18.79 13.33 -1.50
CA TYR A 271 -19.22 14.37 -2.45
C TYR A 271 -20.72 14.33 -2.79
N GLY A 272 -21.49 13.35 -2.28
CA GLY A 272 -22.93 13.23 -2.53
C GLY A 272 -23.26 13.17 -4.02
N ASP A 273 -24.30 13.90 -4.43
CA ASP A 273 -24.79 13.94 -5.82
C ASP A 273 -23.76 14.50 -6.83
N ALA A 274 -22.67 15.12 -6.37
CA ALA A 274 -21.60 15.56 -7.25
C ALA A 274 -20.72 14.39 -7.74
N ALA A 275 -20.73 13.24 -7.06
CA ALA A 275 -20.04 12.04 -7.53
C ALA A 275 -20.88 11.30 -8.58
N GLN A 276 -20.74 11.66 -9.85
CA GLN A 276 -21.51 11.07 -10.95
C GLN A 276 -20.75 9.95 -11.67
N TYR A 277 -19.44 10.12 -11.80
CA TYR A 277 -18.53 9.14 -12.39
C TYR A 277 -17.31 8.96 -11.48
N ARG A 278 -16.71 7.79 -11.61
CA ARG A 278 -15.49 7.41 -10.92
C ARG A 278 -14.46 6.97 -11.95
N LEU A 279 -13.30 7.60 -11.92
CA LEU A 279 -12.10 7.06 -12.54
C LEU A 279 -11.24 6.45 -11.43
N ARG A 280 -11.33 5.14 -11.28
CA ARG A 280 -10.56 4.37 -10.31
C ARG A 280 -9.21 4.01 -10.90
N ILE A 281 -8.14 4.27 -10.15
CA ILE A 281 -6.78 3.87 -10.52
C ILE A 281 -6.31 2.74 -9.64
N LEU A 282 -5.57 1.81 -10.22
CA LEU A 282 -4.90 0.72 -9.51
C LEU A 282 -3.41 0.97 -9.54
N THR A 283 -2.77 0.88 -8.38
CA THR A 283 -1.34 1.14 -8.23
C THR A 283 -0.57 -0.17 -8.03
N SER A 284 0.72 -0.16 -8.36
CA SER A 284 1.60 -1.32 -8.25
C SER A 284 1.81 -1.83 -6.81
N GLY A 285 1.34 -1.07 -5.83
CA GLY A 285 1.50 -1.18 -4.38
C GLY A 285 1.01 0.10 -3.70
N GLY A 286 1.14 0.23 -2.38
CA GLY A 286 0.67 1.42 -1.65
C GLY A 286 1.30 2.72 -2.16
N PHE A 287 0.46 3.74 -2.40
CA PHE A 287 0.88 5.08 -2.78
C PHE A 287 0.79 6.01 -1.59
N SER A 288 1.87 6.74 -1.30
CA SER A 288 1.87 7.78 -0.27
C SER A 288 2.67 9.00 -0.76
N PRO A 289 2.36 10.23 -0.31
CA PRO A 289 3.11 11.44 -0.65
C PRO A 289 4.61 11.37 -0.33
N ASP A 290 4.97 10.64 0.72
CA ASP A 290 6.34 10.56 1.25
C ASP A 290 6.69 9.17 1.83
N GLY A 291 5.82 8.19 1.62
CA GLY A 291 5.93 6.81 2.12
C GLY A 291 5.50 6.65 3.57
N VAL A 292 4.86 7.66 4.15
CA VAL A 292 4.28 7.65 5.50
C VAL A 292 2.91 8.32 5.55
N GLN A 293 2.79 9.56 5.05
CA GLN A 293 1.54 10.32 5.15
C GLN A 293 0.45 9.76 4.24
N ALA A 294 -0.80 10.06 4.57
CA ALA A 294 -1.94 9.78 3.72
C ALA A 294 -2.02 10.72 2.51
N VAL A 295 -2.49 10.20 1.39
CA VAL A 295 -3.01 10.99 0.27
C VAL A 295 -4.35 11.60 0.70
N ARG A 296 -4.61 12.85 0.33
CA ARG A 296 -5.81 13.56 0.78
C ARG A 296 -6.82 13.76 -0.35
N PRO A 297 -8.14 13.74 -0.04
CA PRO A 297 -9.21 13.99 -1.01
C PRO A 297 -9.11 15.28 -1.83
N ASN A 298 -8.36 16.27 -1.36
CA ASN A 298 -8.17 17.56 -2.03
C ASN A 298 -6.82 17.70 -2.76
N GLU A 299 -6.09 16.61 -2.99
CA GLU A 299 -4.73 16.65 -3.57
C GLU A 299 -4.64 16.21 -5.04
N PHE A 300 -5.76 16.11 -5.77
CA PHE A 300 -5.72 15.79 -7.21
C PHE A 300 -4.69 16.65 -7.95
N GLU A 301 -4.72 17.98 -7.79
CA GLU A 301 -3.86 18.93 -8.50
C GLU A 301 -2.37 18.80 -8.15
N ARG A 302 -2.06 18.14 -7.02
CA ARG A 302 -0.68 17.91 -6.56
C ARG A 302 -0.03 16.74 -7.29
N TYR A 303 -0.81 15.76 -7.73
CA TYR A 303 -0.28 14.48 -8.21
C TYR A 303 -0.71 14.11 -9.62
N PHE A 304 -1.94 14.47 -10.02
CA PHE A 304 -2.58 13.92 -11.20
C PHE A 304 -2.89 14.98 -12.26
N GLN A 305 -2.96 14.52 -13.49
CA GLN A 305 -3.65 15.19 -14.60
C GLN A 305 -4.51 14.15 -15.31
N LEU A 306 -5.56 14.60 -15.98
CA LEU A 306 -6.27 13.78 -16.96
C LEU A 306 -6.00 14.32 -18.37
N GLU A 307 -5.82 13.41 -19.31
CA GLU A 307 -5.71 13.74 -20.73
C GLU A 307 -7.03 13.41 -21.43
N ALA A 308 -7.57 14.37 -22.19
CA ALA A 308 -8.77 14.17 -22.99
C ALA A 308 -8.52 14.51 -24.46
N ALA A 309 -9.12 13.72 -25.37
CA ALA A 309 -9.01 13.92 -26.82
C ALA A 309 -10.28 14.58 -27.39
N LEU A 310 -10.08 15.65 -28.16
CA LEU A 310 -11.15 16.39 -28.85
C LEU A 310 -11.38 15.85 -30.28
N ASP A 311 -12.53 16.22 -30.88
CA ASP A 311 -12.93 15.76 -32.22
C ASP A 311 -11.97 16.18 -33.33
N ASP A 312 -11.28 17.32 -33.16
CA ASP A 312 -10.27 17.80 -34.09
C ASP A 312 -8.90 17.10 -33.95
N GLY A 313 -8.80 16.15 -33.00
CA GLY A 313 -7.59 15.41 -32.67
C GLY A 313 -6.63 16.13 -31.73
N SER A 314 -6.98 17.34 -31.24
CA SER A 314 -6.20 18.02 -30.21
C SER A 314 -6.40 17.38 -28.84
N ILE A 315 -5.43 17.62 -27.96
CA ILE A 315 -5.38 17.10 -26.60
C ILE A 315 -5.59 18.25 -25.62
N LEU A 316 -6.47 18.03 -24.64
CA LEU A 316 -6.68 18.92 -23.51
C LEU A 316 -6.23 18.22 -22.22
N LEU A 317 -5.37 18.89 -21.45
CA LEU A 317 -5.02 18.48 -20.10
C LEU A 317 -5.99 19.10 -19.09
N LEU A 318 -6.55 18.25 -18.24
CA LEU A 318 -7.45 18.61 -17.15
C LEU A 318 -6.64 18.51 -15.85
N THR A 319 -6.40 19.65 -15.21
CA THR A 319 -5.39 19.79 -14.15
C THR A 319 -5.92 20.42 -12.86
N GLU A 320 -7.13 20.97 -12.89
CA GLU A 320 -7.72 21.73 -11.78
C GLU A 320 -9.03 21.08 -11.33
N THR A 321 -9.20 20.99 -10.02
CA THR A 321 -10.46 20.59 -9.40
C THR A 321 -11.47 21.73 -9.47
N ASN A 322 -12.75 21.39 -9.54
CA ASN A 322 -13.87 22.32 -9.59
C ASN A 322 -13.88 23.31 -10.77
N PHE A 323 -12.94 23.16 -11.72
CA PHE A 323 -12.92 23.87 -12.99
C PHE A 323 -13.87 23.22 -13.99
N LEU A 324 -14.64 24.04 -14.73
CA LEU A 324 -15.54 23.57 -15.77
C LEU A 324 -14.79 23.47 -17.10
N TYR A 325 -14.49 22.25 -17.52
CA TYR A 325 -13.93 21.95 -18.83
C TYR A 325 -15.05 21.71 -19.83
N THR A 326 -14.99 22.33 -20.99
CA THR A 326 -15.92 22.08 -22.10
C THR A 326 -15.18 21.33 -23.21
N LEU A 327 -15.56 20.08 -23.43
CA LEU A 327 -14.98 19.16 -24.42
C LEU A 327 -16.00 18.96 -25.55
N ASP A 328 -15.75 19.60 -26.68
CA ASP A 328 -16.65 19.56 -27.86
C ASP A 328 -18.11 19.88 -27.53
N GLY A 329 -18.31 20.87 -26.66
CA GLY A 329 -19.63 21.35 -26.23
C GLY A 329 -20.26 20.59 -25.06
N ASN A 330 -19.56 19.61 -24.48
CA ASN A 330 -20.00 18.83 -23.33
C ASN A 330 -19.15 19.19 -22.10
N ASP A 331 -19.77 19.21 -20.93
CA ASP A 331 -19.15 19.71 -19.71
C ASP A 331 -18.56 18.59 -18.84
N LEU A 332 -17.41 18.87 -18.22
CA LEU A 332 -16.73 17.97 -17.28
C LEU A 332 -16.08 18.77 -16.14
N ARG A 333 -16.17 18.23 -14.92
CA ARG A 333 -15.45 18.71 -13.74
C ARG A 333 -14.78 17.56 -13.02
N ILE A 334 -13.56 17.82 -12.54
CA ILE A 334 -12.89 16.99 -11.53
C ILE A 334 -13.30 17.51 -10.16
N ILE A 335 -13.82 16.64 -9.29
CA ILE A 335 -14.36 17.03 -7.99
C ILE A 335 -13.31 16.90 -6.89
N GLY A 336 -12.56 15.79 -6.90
CA GLY A 336 -11.54 15.48 -5.90
C GLY A 336 -11.13 14.01 -5.96
N LEU A 337 -10.57 13.51 -4.87
CA LEU A 337 -10.18 12.11 -4.70
C LEU A 337 -11.05 11.42 -3.63
N ALA A 338 -11.34 10.13 -3.79
CA ALA A 338 -12.00 9.26 -2.82
C ALA A 338 -11.28 7.90 -2.74
N GLU A 339 -11.80 6.94 -1.95
CA GLU A 339 -11.12 5.69 -1.58
C GLU A 339 -9.79 5.98 -0.89
N LEU A 340 -9.89 6.77 0.17
CA LEU A 340 -8.77 7.16 1.01
C LEU A 340 -9.22 7.01 2.47
N GLY A 341 -9.87 8.03 3.02
CA GLY A 341 -10.44 7.99 4.37
C GLY A 341 -11.74 8.76 4.48
N GLN A 342 -12.31 8.82 5.69
CA GLN A 342 -13.57 9.51 5.94
C GLN A 342 -13.51 11.00 5.55
N PRO A 343 -14.67 11.64 5.27
CA PRO A 343 -14.73 13.08 5.14
C PRO A 343 -14.21 13.77 6.42
N ALA A 344 -13.32 14.75 6.28
CA ALA A 344 -12.76 15.44 7.43
C ALA A 344 -13.86 16.13 8.27
N SER A 345 -14.08 15.66 9.50
CA SER A 345 -15.13 16.16 10.40
C SER A 345 -14.78 17.49 11.11
N MET A 346 -13.49 17.83 11.21
CA MET A 346 -13.01 19.06 11.85
C MET A 346 -11.76 19.61 11.15
N SER A 347 -11.95 20.69 10.39
CA SER A 347 -10.91 21.57 9.78
C SER A 347 -9.82 20.89 8.94
N ALA A 348 -10.08 20.76 7.64
CA ALA A 348 -9.15 20.40 6.57
C ALA A 348 -8.49 19.02 6.70
N TYR A 349 -8.12 18.44 5.56
CA TYR A 349 -7.27 17.27 5.52
C TYR A 349 -5.85 17.68 5.94
N ASP A 350 -5.42 17.30 7.15
CA ASP A 350 -4.12 17.65 7.73
C ASP A 350 -3.16 16.46 7.77
N ASP A 351 -2.01 16.62 8.44
CA ASP A 351 -0.97 15.59 8.54
C ASP A 351 -1.38 14.37 9.39
N CYS A 352 -2.56 14.42 10.00
CA CYS A 352 -3.17 13.36 10.80
C CYS A 352 -4.40 12.75 10.12
N TYR A 353 -4.63 13.07 8.85
CA TYR A 353 -5.62 12.38 8.04
C TYR A 353 -5.29 10.89 7.95
N ASP A 354 -6.30 10.06 8.20
CA ASP A 354 -6.20 8.60 8.24
C ASP A 354 -6.83 8.04 6.96
N GLU A 355 -6.00 7.48 6.09
CA GLU A 355 -6.44 6.72 4.91
C GLU A 355 -6.46 5.21 5.22
N ASP A 356 -7.23 4.44 4.46
CA ASP A 356 -7.27 2.98 4.53
C ASP A 356 -5.97 2.29 4.08
N GLY A 357 -5.13 3.02 3.34
CA GLY A 357 -3.79 2.63 2.94
C GLY A 357 -3.75 1.55 1.86
N ASP A 358 -4.85 1.35 1.14
CA ASP A 358 -4.91 0.38 0.05
C ASP A 358 -4.17 0.87 -1.22
N ASN A 359 -4.43 0.21 -2.35
CA ASN A 359 -3.74 0.45 -3.61
C ASN A 359 -4.70 0.88 -4.73
N GLN A 360 -5.84 1.48 -4.35
CA GLN A 360 -6.80 2.07 -5.26
C GLN A 360 -7.13 3.49 -4.84
N ILE A 361 -7.35 4.37 -5.82
CA ILE A 361 -7.74 5.76 -5.57
C ILE A 361 -8.81 6.13 -6.60
N ASP A 362 -9.84 6.83 -6.16
CA ASP A 362 -10.91 7.28 -7.04
C ASP A 362 -10.74 8.75 -7.40
N ILE A 363 -10.55 9.06 -8.68
CA ILE A 363 -10.71 10.43 -9.19
C ILE A 363 -12.20 10.64 -9.47
N VAL A 364 -12.82 11.52 -8.70
CA VAL A 364 -14.28 11.76 -8.73
C VAL A 364 -14.62 12.81 -9.78
N LEU A 365 -15.58 12.50 -10.64
CA LEU A 365 -15.91 13.29 -11.83
C LEU A 365 -17.41 13.61 -11.90
N ALA A 366 -17.74 14.76 -12.48
CA ALA A 366 -19.11 15.19 -12.76
C ALA A 366 -19.23 15.82 -14.14
N GLY A 367 -20.37 15.67 -14.80
CA GLY A 367 -20.62 16.25 -16.12
C GLY A 367 -21.34 15.31 -17.08
N ASP A 368 -21.24 15.62 -18.36
CA ASP A 368 -21.88 14.89 -19.43
C ASP A 368 -21.10 13.60 -19.77
N GLU A 369 -21.82 12.52 -20.05
CA GLU A 369 -21.22 11.23 -20.39
C GLU A 369 -20.32 11.32 -21.63
N GLU A 370 -20.73 12.11 -22.62
CA GLU A 370 -19.99 12.39 -23.84
C GLU A 370 -18.62 13.02 -23.56
N ALA A 371 -18.50 13.86 -22.52
CA ALA A 371 -17.22 14.42 -22.09
C ALA A 371 -16.36 13.37 -21.38
N MET A 372 -16.97 12.53 -20.52
CA MET A 372 -16.27 11.45 -19.81
C MET A 372 -15.62 10.46 -20.78
N ARG A 373 -16.31 10.10 -21.85
CA ARG A 373 -15.80 9.19 -22.90
C ARG A 373 -14.61 9.73 -23.69
N ARG A 374 -14.25 11.01 -23.52
CA ARG A 374 -13.08 11.62 -24.15
C ARG A 374 -11.80 11.49 -23.34
N ILE A 375 -11.89 11.13 -22.05
CA ILE A 375 -10.71 10.87 -21.22
C ILE A 375 -9.95 9.68 -21.82
N ARG A 376 -8.63 9.83 -21.95
CA ARG A 376 -7.72 8.84 -22.52
C ARG A 376 -6.72 8.30 -21.53
N ASN A 377 -6.15 9.17 -20.70
CA ASN A 377 -5.07 8.79 -19.80
C ASN A 377 -5.22 9.48 -18.44
N VAL A 378 -4.79 8.79 -17.39
CA VAL A 378 -4.36 9.40 -16.14
C VAL A 378 -2.86 9.61 -16.21
N ILE A 379 -2.39 10.78 -15.80
CA ILE A 379 -0.97 11.13 -15.83
C ILE A 379 -0.53 11.45 -14.40
N ILE A 380 0.60 10.87 -14.00
CA ILE A 380 1.38 11.31 -12.84
C ILE A 380 2.63 11.99 -13.39
N PRO A 381 2.73 13.33 -13.38
CA PRO A 381 3.90 13.99 -13.96
C PRO A 381 5.18 13.83 -13.14
N ALA A 382 5.06 13.59 -11.82
CA ALA A 382 6.15 13.39 -10.86
C ALA A 382 7.28 14.44 -10.92
N SER A 383 6.99 15.64 -11.41
CA SER A 383 8.00 16.69 -11.66
C SER A 383 7.38 18.09 -11.73
N GLY A 384 8.24 19.11 -11.62
CA GLY A 384 7.82 20.51 -11.72
C GLY A 384 6.89 20.91 -10.56
N ALA A 385 5.64 21.22 -10.88
CA ALA A 385 4.61 21.54 -9.88
C ALA A 385 3.98 20.29 -9.24
N TYR A 386 4.24 19.10 -9.79
CA TYR A 386 3.65 17.84 -9.34
C TYR A 386 4.63 17.06 -8.47
N SER A 387 4.09 16.48 -7.39
CA SER A 387 4.86 15.62 -6.49
C SER A 387 4.85 14.18 -6.98
N PRO A 388 5.93 13.40 -6.77
CA PRO A 388 5.89 11.95 -6.94
C PRO A 388 5.16 11.28 -5.78
N PHE A 389 4.78 10.01 -5.96
CA PHE A 389 4.38 9.12 -4.88
C PHE A 389 5.55 8.24 -4.42
N PHE A 390 5.41 7.61 -3.26
CA PHE A 390 6.37 6.69 -2.67
C PHE A 390 5.64 5.45 -2.17
N ASN A 391 6.34 4.32 -2.19
CA ASN A 391 5.95 3.14 -1.42
C ASN A 391 6.10 3.43 0.08
N PRO A 392 5.44 2.65 0.95
CA PRO A 392 5.79 2.63 2.37
C PRO A 392 7.31 2.45 2.58
N GLY A 393 7.84 2.93 3.71
CA GLY A 393 9.29 3.00 3.91
C GLY A 393 9.98 4.14 3.14
N GLY A 394 9.21 5.15 2.74
CA GLY A 394 9.71 6.41 2.18
C GLY A 394 10.29 7.35 3.24
N PRO A 395 10.87 8.48 2.80
CA PRO A 395 11.63 9.39 3.67
C PRO A 395 10.78 10.10 4.74
N GLY A 396 9.46 10.15 4.55
CA GLY A 396 8.56 10.98 5.33
C GLY A 396 8.98 12.47 5.37
N MET A 397 8.43 13.19 6.33
CA MET A 397 8.80 14.58 6.61
C MET A 397 10.07 14.70 7.46
N ASN A 398 10.45 13.63 8.17
CA ASN A 398 11.55 13.65 9.13
C ASN A 398 12.51 12.45 8.94
N PRO A 399 13.21 12.38 7.79
CA PRO A 399 14.11 11.28 7.48
C PRO A 399 15.26 11.19 8.49
N THR A 400 15.67 9.96 8.80
CA THR A 400 16.84 9.67 9.64
C THR A 400 18.11 9.75 8.79
N PRO A 401 19.12 10.56 9.19
CA PRO A 401 20.37 10.66 8.43
C PRO A 401 21.05 9.30 8.24
N GLY A 402 21.48 9.02 6.99
CA GLY A 402 22.18 7.79 6.64
C GLY A 402 21.28 6.57 6.37
N VAL A 403 19.95 6.69 6.55
CA VAL A 403 18.99 5.66 6.14
C VAL A 403 18.66 5.86 4.66
N ARG A 404 18.60 4.76 3.91
CA ARG A 404 18.08 4.75 2.55
C ARG A 404 16.61 4.37 2.57
N TYR A 405 15.80 5.25 2.00
CA TYR A 405 14.35 5.13 1.88
C TYR A 405 13.95 4.71 0.47
N THR A 406 12.70 4.26 0.31
CA THR A 406 12.12 4.05 -1.02
C THR A 406 12.24 5.33 -1.85
N ALA A 407 12.50 5.15 -3.14
CA ALA A 407 12.66 6.20 -4.11
C ALA A 407 11.29 6.76 -4.53
N PRO A 408 11.24 8.00 -5.04
CA PRO A 408 10.03 8.51 -5.66
C PRO A 408 9.64 7.66 -6.87
N GLY A 409 8.33 7.52 -7.08
CA GLY A 409 7.74 6.95 -8.28
C GLY A 409 8.09 7.78 -9.51
N PRO A 410 8.16 7.15 -10.70
CA PRO A 410 8.49 7.83 -11.93
C PRO A 410 7.30 8.69 -12.41
N ALA A 411 7.56 9.50 -13.45
CA ALA A 411 6.46 10.02 -14.24
C ALA A 411 5.76 8.85 -14.95
N ASP A 412 4.44 8.90 -15.02
CA ASP A 412 3.63 7.79 -15.49
C ASP A 412 2.41 8.26 -16.29
N VAL A 413 1.99 7.43 -17.24
CA VAL A 413 0.83 7.66 -18.11
C VAL A 413 0.09 6.33 -18.24
N GLU A 414 -1.06 6.24 -17.59
CA GLU A 414 -1.89 5.03 -17.60
C GLU A 414 -3.11 5.23 -18.49
N PRO A 415 -3.29 4.39 -19.53
CA PRO A 415 -4.48 4.41 -20.36
C PRO A 415 -5.75 4.10 -19.58
N VAL A 416 -6.82 4.84 -19.89
CA VAL A 416 -8.12 4.67 -19.24
C VAL A 416 -8.99 3.70 -20.03
N THR A 417 -9.43 2.65 -19.35
CA THR A 417 -10.51 1.78 -19.83
C THR A 417 -11.85 2.47 -19.59
N ILE A 418 -12.60 2.73 -20.66
CA ILE A 418 -13.96 3.29 -20.57
C ILE A 418 -14.94 2.15 -20.30
N ALA A 419 -15.40 2.05 -19.05
CA ALA A 419 -16.26 1.01 -18.51
C ALA A 419 -17.61 1.58 -18.02
N ILE A 420 -18.14 2.57 -18.75
CA ILE A 420 -19.43 3.22 -18.43
C ILE A 420 -20.62 2.28 -18.71
N ASP A 421 -20.57 1.54 -19.83
CA ASP A 421 -21.65 0.65 -20.26
C ASP A 421 -21.60 -0.73 -19.61
N ASP A 422 -20.38 -1.21 -19.35
CA ASP A 422 -20.07 -2.44 -18.65
C ASP A 422 -18.98 -2.11 -17.63
N PRO A 423 -19.29 -2.07 -16.32
CA PRO A 423 -18.34 -1.68 -15.29
C PRO A 423 -17.19 -2.69 -15.12
N MET A 424 -17.26 -3.86 -15.76
CA MET A 424 -16.27 -4.93 -15.65
C MET A 424 -16.04 -5.33 -14.19
N VAL A 425 -17.10 -5.80 -13.53
CA VAL A 425 -17.06 -6.20 -12.11
C VAL A 425 -17.60 -7.61 -11.90
N VAL A 426 -17.25 -8.21 -10.76
CA VAL A 426 -17.73 -9.54 -10.34
C VAL A 426 -18.21 -9.54 -8.89
N SER A 427 -19.20 -10.37 -8.60
CA SER A 427 -19.68 -10.64 -7.23
C SER A 427 -19.57 -12.13 -6.91
N TYR A 428 -19.19 -12.45 -5.68
CA TYR A 428 -19.07 -13.83 -5.20
C TYR A 428 -19.53 -13.95 -3.73
N PRO A 429 -20.35 -14.95 -3.39
CA PRO A 429 -21.02 -15.88 -4.31
C PRO A 429 -22.02 -15.14 -5.20
N GLN A 430 -22.31 -15.66 -6.40
CA GLN A 430 -23.13 -15.02 -7.46
C GLN A 430 -24.58 -14.65 -7.06
N PHE A 431 -24.99 -14.88 -5.82
CA PHE A 431 -26.34 -14.60 -5.31
C PHE A 431 -26.49 -13.22 -4.63
N LEU A 432 -25.50 -12.32 -4.76
CA LEU A 432 -25.49 -11.00 -4.13
C LEU A 432 -25.85 -9.82 -5.06
N ASN A 433 -26.37 -10.08 -6.26
CA ASN A 433 -26.78 -9.03 -7.22
C ASN A 433 -28.17 -8.46 -6.95
#